data_AF-A0A932MXB6-F1
#
_entry.id   AF-A0A932MXB6-F1
#
_cell.length_a   1.000
_cell.length_b   1.000
_cell.length_c   1.000
_cell.angle_alpha   90.00
_cell.angle_beta   90.00
_cell.angle_gamma   90.00
#
_symmetry.space_group_name_H-M   'P 1'
#
loop_
_entity.id
_entity.type
_entity.pdbx_description
1 polymer ?
#
loop_
_entity_poly.entity_id
_entity_poly.type
_entity_poly.pdbx_seq_one_letter_code
_entity_poly.pdbx_strand_id
1 'polypeptide(L)' 'GTMVTLKFALPGDKEMVVARGEVVSAAGSSDGLGMGVRFLTIEGDGQRRIKSYIRAL' A
#
# COMPACT_ATOMS: atom_id res chain seq x y z
N GLY A 1 14.07 2.10 -8.65
CA GLY A 1 12.93 1.33 -9.19
C GLY A 1 11.83 2.26 -9.68
N THR A 2 10.70 1.71 -10.11
CA THR A 2 9.54 2.49 -10.58
C THR A 2 8.86 3.18 -9.39
N MET A 3 8.65 4.50 -9.48
CA MET A 3 7.96 5.27 -8.45
C MET A 3 6.47 5.33 -8.75
N VAL A 4 5.64 5.04 -7.74
CA VAL A 4 4.18 5.01 -7.86
C VAL A 4 3.51 5.76 -6.72
N THR A 5 2.34 6.33 -7.00
CA THR A 5 1.40 6.79 -5.97
C THR A 5 0.26 5.80 -5.90
N LEU A 6 0.04 5.25 -4.72
CA LEU A 6 -1.03 4.31 -4.41
C LEU A 6 -2.12 5.03 -3.64
N LYS A 7 -3.37 4.71 -4.00
CA LYS A 7 -4.56 5.14 -3.28
C LYS A 7 -5.42 3.92 -3.02
N PHE A 8 -5.60 3.55 -1.75
CA PHE A 8 -6.33 2.34 -1.37
C PHE A 8 -7.13 2.53 -0.08
N ALA A 9 -8.16 1.73 0.13
CA ALA A 9 -8.92 1.68 1.37
C ALA A 9 -8.50 0.46 2.19
N LEU A 10 -8.49 0.60 3.52
CA LEU A 10 -8.39 -0.55 4.42
C LEU A 10 -9.79 -1.13 4.65
N PRO A 11 -9.93 -2.44 4.94
CA PRO A 11 -11.23 -3.02 5.25
C PRO A 11 -11.92 -2.31 6.42
N GLY A 12 -13.20 -1.97 6.24
CA GLY A 12 -14.01 -1.25 7.23
C GLY A 12 -13.72 0.26 7.32
N ASP A 13 -12.73 0.77 6.59
CA ASP A 13 -12.33 2.17 6.62
C ASP A 13 -13.05 2.97 5.52
N LYS A 14 -13.56 4.16 5.85
CA LYS A 14 -14.28 5.02 4.89
C LYS A 14 -13.35 5.95 4.12
N GLU A 15 -12.17 6.20 4.66
CA GLU A 15 -11.20 7.12 4.09
C GLU A 15 -10.13 6.37 3.29
N MET A 16 -9.55 7.03 2.29
CA MET A 16 -8.47 6.43 1.50
C MET A 16 -7.11 6.71 2.15
N VAL A 17 -6.23 5.73 2.11
CA VAL A 17 -4.80 5.92 2.36
C VAL A 17 -4.12 6.30 1.05
N VAL A 18 -3.34 7.37 1.08
CA VAL A 18 -2.48 7.80 -0.04
C VAL A 18 -1.03 7.57 0.35
N ALA A 19 -0.31 6.81 -0.47
CA ALA A 19 1.09 6.48 -0.22
C ALA A 19 1.93 6.67 -1.49
N ARG A 20 3.12 7.24 -1.35
CA ARG A 20 4.15 7.22 -2.40
C ARG A 20 5.09 6.07 -2.12
N GLY A 21 5.39 5.27 -3.14
CA GLY A 21 6.22 4.09 -2.97
C GLY A 21 7.06 3.76 -4.19
N GLU A 22 7.97 2.81 -3.99
CA GLU A 22 8.83 2.24 -5.02
C GLU A 22 8.41 0.79 -5.26
N VAL A 23 8.24 0.39 -6.52
CA VAL A 23 8.02 -1.00 -6.90
C VAL A 23 9.30 -1.79 -6.63
N VAL A 24 9.21 -2.78 -5.74
CA VAL A 24 10.32 -3.66 -5.34
C VAL A 24 10.19 -5.08 -5.89
N SER A 25 9.00 -5.47 -6.34
CA SER A 25 8.78 -6.71 -7.08
C SER A 25 7.62 -6.55 -8.08
N ALA A 26 7.74 -7.19 -9.23
CA ALA A 26 6.64 -7.41 -10.15
C ALA A 26 6.45 -8.91 -10.25
N ALA A 27 5.23 -9.41 -10.03
CA ALA A 27 4.94 -10.82 -10.19
C ALA A 27 5.16 -11.22 -11.66
N GLY A 28 5.92 -12.29 -11.88
CA GLY A 28 6.06 -12.90 -13.19
C GLY A 28 4.75 -13.59 -13.60
N SER A 29 4.54 -13.73 -14.90
CA SER A 29 3.30 -14.10 -15.61
C SER A 29 2.61 -15.40 -15.19
N SER A 30 3.13 -16.15 -14.22
CA SER A 30 2.65 -17.48 -13.83
C SER A 30 1.67 -17.48 -12.65
N ASP A 31 1.78 -16.51 -11.72
CA ASP A 31 0.96 -16.48 -10.49
C ASP A 31 0.02 -15.24 -10.41
N GLY A 32 -0.15 -14.53 -11.53
CA GLY A 32 -1.07 -13.40 -11.66
C GLY A 32 -0.40 -12.03 -11.84
N LEU A 33 -1.22 -10.99 -11.96
CA LEU A 33 -0.78 -9.60 -12.05
C LEU A 33 -0.66 -9.04 -10.64
N GLY A 34 0.56 -8.72 -10.19
CA GLY A 34 0.80 -8.17 -8.87
C GLY A 34 2.10 -7.38 -8.80
N MET A 35 2.13 -6.38 -7.92
CA MET A 35 3.34 -5.59 -7.64
C MET A 35 3.54 -5.46 -6.14
N GLY A 36 4.75 -5.76 -5.67
CA GLY A 36 5.19 -5.40 -4.34
C GLY A 36 5.68 -3.95 -4.34
N VAL A 37 5.15 -3.13 -3.44
CA VAL A 37 5.52 -1.71 -3.32
C VAL A 37 6.02 -1.42 -1.91
N ARG A 38 7.22 -0.86 -1.81
CA ARG A 38 7.76 -0.31 -0.56
C ARG A 38 7.25 1.12 -0.39
N PHE A 39 6.49 1.39 0.66
CA PHE A 39 6.01 2.74 0.97
C PHE A 39 7.18 3.61 1.46
N LEU A 40 7.33 4.78 0.84
CA LEU A 40 8.33 5.80 1.19
C LEU A 40 7.70 6.91 2.03
N THR A 41 6.51 7.36 1.64
CA THR A 41 5.70 8.31 2.41
C THR A 41 4.24 7.89 2.42
N ILE A 42 3.54 8.22 3.49
CA ILE A 42 2.10 8.01 3.65
C ILE A 42 1.52 9.33 4.12
N GLU A 43 0.50 9.82 3.44
CA GLU A 43 -0.10 11.11 3.75
C GLU A 43 -1.05 11.02 4.94
N GLY A 44 -1.19 12.15 5.65
CA GLY A 44 -2.14 12.30 6.75
C GLY A 44 -1.93 11.27 7.87
N ASP A 45 -3.03 10.67 8.32
CA ASP A 45 -3.04 9.69 9.39
C ASP A 45 -2.98 8.23 8.91
N GLY A 46 -2.76 8.01 7.61
CA GLY A 46 -2.81 6.69 6.99
C GLY A 46 -1.83 5.69 7.63
N GLN A 47 -0.66 6.14 8.08
CA GLN A 47 0.30 5.28 8.77
C GLN A 47 -0.25 4.73 10.10
N ARG A 48 -0.99 5.55 10.86
CA ARG A 48 -1.63 5.11 12.12
C ARG A 48 -2.69 4.07 11.81
N ARG A 49 -3.52 4.31 10.79
CA ARG A 49 -4.62 3.43 10.38
C ARG A 49 -4.13 2.07 9.89
N ILE A 50 -3.09 2.04 9.05
CA ILE A 50 -2.43 0.79 8.62
C ILE A 50 -1.91 0.00 9.83
N LYS A 51 -1.19 0.67 10.75
CA LYS A 51 -0.64 0.01 11.95
C LYS A 51 -1.74 -0.56 12.84
N SER A 52 -2.84 0.17 13.03
CA SER A 52 -3.99 -0.31 13.80
C SER A 52 -4.65 -1.51 13.14
N TYR A 53 -4.82 -1.50 11.82
CA TYR A 53 -5.40 -2.61 11.07
C TYR A 53 -4.54 -3.89 11.21
N ILE A 54 -3.23 -3.79 11.01
CA ILE A 54 -2.31 -4.94 11.12
C ILE A 54 -2.32 -5.53 12.53
N ARG A 55 -2.46 -4.71 13.58
CA ARG A 55 -2.53 -5.18 14.97
C ARG A 55 -3.85 -5.86 15.34
N ALA A 56 -4.90 -5.64 14.55
CA ALA A 56 -6.21 -6.24 14.76
C ALA A 56 -6.38 -7.59 14.03
N LEU A 57 -5.42 -7.95 13.18
CA LEU A 57 -5.28 -9.29 12.57
C LEU A 57 -4.61 -10.24 13.56
#